data_AF-A0A7C5Y399-F1
#
_entry.id   AF-A0A7C5Y399-F1
#
_cell.length_a   1.000
_cell.length_b   1.000
_cell.length_c   1.000
_cell.angle_alpha   90.00
_cell.angle_beta   90.00
_cell.angle_gamma   90.00
#
_symmetry.space_group_name_H-M   'P 1'
#
loop_
_entity.id
_entity.type
_entity.pdbx_description
1 polymer ?
#
loop_
_entity_poly.entity_id
_entity_poly.type
_entity_poly.pdbx_seq_one_letter_code
_entity_poly.pdbx_strand_id
1 'polypeptide(L)' 'MRRKQGWRPTYIIQDPAEANCFLIWEALRNGIILYQDPVGREVLVKTIDICYDFMLSREKLRYTETMIERYDKNVV' A
#
# COMPACT_ATOMS: atom_id res chain seq x y z
N MET A 1 9.76 -16.79 -34.07
CA MET A 1 9.94 -15.79 -33.00
C MET A 1 9.10 -16.19 -31.78
N ARG A 2 9.67 -16.93 -30.82
CA ARG A 2 8.99 -17.23 -29.55
C ARG A 2 9.14 -16.02 -28.64
N ARG A 3 8.04 -15.31 -28.36
CA ARG A 3 8.01 -14.22 -27.37
C ARG A 3 8.55 -14.77 -26.05
N LYS A 4 9.69 -14.23 -25.58
CA LYS A 4 10.13 -14.42 -24.19
C LYS A 4 9.01 -13.85 -23.31
N GLN A 5 8.19 -14.73 -22.72
CA GLN A 5 7.34 -14.35 -21.60
C GLN A 5 8.29 -13.92 -20.49
N GLY A 6 8.53 -12.61 -20.38
CA GLY A 6 9.17 -12.04 -19.20
C GLY A 6 8.32 -12.47 -18.02
N TRP A 7 8.94 -13.14 -17.05
CA TRP A 7 8.34 -13.43 -15.76
C TRP A 7 7.83 -12.10 -15.20
N ARG A 8 6.52 -11.87 -15.26
CA ARG A 8 5.91 -10.80 -14.47
C ARG A 8 5.82 -11.37 -13.05
N PRO A 9 6.51 -10.79 -12.06
CA PRO A 9 6.38 -11.26 -10.69
C PRO A 9 4.90 -11.12 -10.29
N THR A 10 4.22 -12.25 -10.13
CA THR A 10 2.88 -12.28 -9.57
C THR A 10 3.02 -11.99 -8.09
N TYR A 11 2.51 -10.85 -7.65
CA TYR A 11 2.45 -10.53 -6.23
C TYR A 11 1.28 -11.30 -5.62
N ILE A 12 1.58 -12.26 -4.74
CA ILE A 12 0.59 -13.09 -4.06
C ILE A 12 0.58 -12.67 -2.59
N ILE A 13 -0.59 -12.26 -2.11
CA ILE A 13 -0.80 -11.93 -0.71
C ILE A 13 -1.45 -13.13 -0.06
N GLN A 14 -0.72 -13.79 0.83
CA GLN A 14 -1.24 -14.91 1.63
C GLN A 14 -1.70 -14.41 3.00
N ASP A 15 -0.91 -13.51 3.59
CA ASP A 15 -1.25 -12.80 4.82
C ASP A 15 -1.44 -11.30 4.55
N PRO A 16 -2.62 -10.73 4.83
CA PRO A 16 -2.85 -9.29 4.76
C PRO A 16 -1.86 -8.44 5.58
N ALA A 17 -1.34 -8.95 6.69
CA ALA A 17 -0.44 -8.22 7.57
C ALA A 17 0.98 -8.05 6.98
N GLU A 18 1.38 -8.94 6.07
CA GLU A 18 2.68 -8.89 5.38
C GLU A 18 2.62 -8.12 4.05
N ALA A 19 1.46 -7.54 3.72
CA ALA A 19 1.27 -6.84 2.47
C ALA A 19 2.15 -5.58 2.37
N ASN A 20 2.75 -5.37 1.20
CA ASN A 20 3.48 -4.14 0.89
C ASN A 20 2.47 -3.05 0.50
N CYS A 21 2.12 -2.21 1.48
CA CYS A 21 1.10 -1.20 1.30
C CYS A 21 1.41 -0.14 0.24
N PHE A 22 2.68 0.11 -0.09
CA PHE A 22 3.03 1.00 -1.19
C PHE A 22 2.67 0.39 -2.54
N LEU A 23 2.99 -0.89 -2.74
CA LEU A 23 2.66 -1.61 -3.96
C LEU A 23 1.14 -1.75 -4.12
N ILE A 24 0.42 -2.01 -3.03
CA ILE A 24 -1.04 -2.08 -3.05
C ILE A 24 -1.66 -0.74 -3.40
N TRP A 25 -1.19 0.34 -2.80
CA TRP A 25 -1.65 1.69 -3.12
C TRP A 25 -1.41 2.05 -4.59
N GLU A 26 -0.23 1.73 -5.12
CA GLU A 26 0.08 1.95 -6.53
C GLU A 26 -0.78 1.09 -7.46
N ALA A 27 -0.99 -0.18 -7.12
CA ALA A 27 -1.87 -1.07 -7.89
C ALA A 27 -3.30 -0.53 -7.94
N LEU A 28 -3.86 -0.12 -6.80
CA LEU A 28 -5.20 0.48 -6.72
C LEU A 28 -5.31 1.76 -7.55
N ARG A 29 -4.31 2.66 -7.47
CA ARG A 29 -4.27 3.90 -8.26
C ARG A 29 -4.25 3.65 -9.77
N ASN A 30 -3.66 2.53 -10.19
CA ASN A 30 -3.60 2.12 -11.59
C ASN A 30 -4.76 1.20 -12.02
N GLY A 31 -5.74 0.96 -11.12
CA GLY A 31 -6.89 0.10 -11.41
C GLY A 31 -6.56 -1.39 -11.52
N ILE A 32 -5.44 -1.84 -10.94
CA ILE A 32 -4.98 -3.23 -10.98
C ILE A 32 -5.50 -3.95 -9.72
N ILE A 33 -6.48 -4.83 -9.92
CA ILE A 33 -7.10 -5.63 -8.85
C ILE A 33 -7.11 -7.08 -9.31
N LEU A 34 -6.40 -7.96 -8.61
CA LEU A 34 -6.31 -9.37 -8.95
C LEU A 34 -6.58 -10.22 -7.71
N TYR A 35 -7.65 -11.01 -7.76
CA TYR A 35 -7.91 -12.12 -6.85
C TYR A 35 -8.41 -13.31 -7.68
N GLN A 36 -8.15 -14.53 -7.21
CA GLN A 36 -8.46 -15.75 -7.97
C GLN A 36 -9.81 -16.36 -7.61
N ASP A 37 -10.27 -16.17 -6.38
CA ASP A 37 -11.46 -16.82 -5.82
C ASP A 37 -12.09 -15.96 -4.70
N PRO A 38 -13.25 -16.36 -4.12
CA PRO A 38 -13.88 -15.62 -3.04
C PRO A 38 -13.01 -15.42 -1.79
N VAL A 39 -12.14 -16.39 -1.45
CA VAL A 39 -11.22 -16.28 -0.31
C VAL A 39 -10.15 -15.23 -0.59
N GLY A 40 -9.58 -15.23 -1.80
CA GLY A 40 -8.64 -14.22 -2.26
C GLY A 40 -9.25 -12.81 -2.27
N ARG A 41 -10.55 -12.69 -2.54
CA ARG A 41 -11.26 -11.41 -2.42
C ARG A 41 -11.32 -10.92 -0.96
N GLU A 42 -11.59 -11.82 -0.01
CA GLU A 42 -11.60 -11.46 1.42
C GLU A 42 -10.21 -11.04 1.92
N VAL A 43 -9.18 -11.78 1.51
CA VAL A 43 -7.77 -11.42 1.79
C VAL A 43 -7.48 -10.02 1.25
N LEU A 44 -7.87 -9.75 0.00
CA LEU A 44 -7.65 -8.44 -0.61
C LEU A 44 -8.36 -7.31 0.13
N VAL A 45 -9.62 -7.49 0.54
CA VAL A 45 -10.36 -6.46 1.30
C VAL A 45 -9.63 -6.15 2.62
N LYS A 46 -9.24 -7.18 3.38
CA LYS A 46 -8.47 -7.00 4.63
C LYS A 46 -7.15 -6.28 4.40
N THR A 47 -6.44 -6.62 3.31
CA THR A 47 -5.21 -5.94 2.94
C THR A 47 -5.43 -4.47 2.63
N ILE A 48 -6.50 -4.13 1.90
CA ILE A 48 -6.84 -2.75 1.58
C ILE A 48 -7.10 -1.96 2.87
N ASP A 49 -7.86 -2.53 3.81
CA ASP A 49 -8.17 -1.86 5.08
C ASP A 49 -6.89 -1.58 5.89
N ILE A 50 -6.03 -2.59 6.08
CA ILE A 50 -4.76 -2.44 6.80
C ILE A 50 -3.88 -1.39 6.12
N CYS A 51 -3.76 -1.45 4.80
CA CYS A 51 -2.91 -0.52 4.06
C CYS A 51 -3.46 0.89 4.01
N TYR A 52 -4.78 1.06 4.04
CA TYR A 52 -5.39 2.37 4.16
C TYR A 52 -5.08 3.00 5.53
N ASP A 53 -5.21 2.24 6.62
CA ASP A 53 -4.87 2.69 7.97
C ASP A 53 -3.38 3.04 8.12
N PHE A 54 -2.50 2.24 7.51
CA PHE A 54 -1.07 2.53 7.44
C PHE A 54 -0.79 3.87 6.74
N MET A 55 -1.41 4.10 5.58
CA MET A 55 -1.22 5.32 4.80
C MET A 55 -1.74 6.56 5.54
N LEU A 56 -2.92 6.47 6.17
CA LEU A 56 -3.47 7.54 7.01
C LEU A 56 -2.56 7.86 8.20
N SER A 57 -2.08 6.84 8.89
CA SER A 57 -1.19 7.02 10.05
C SER A 57 0.11 7.71 9.63
N ARG A 58 0.70 7.30 8.50
CA ARG A 58 1.90 7.92 7.95
C ARG A 58 1.67 9.38 7.56
N GLU A 59 0.53 9.71 6.95
CA GLU A 59 0.19 11.10 6.61
C GLU A 59 0.09 11.98 7.86
N LYS A 60 -0.57 11.48 8.92
CA LYS A 60 -0.69 12.18 10.20
C LYS A 60 0.66 12.38 10.88
N LEU A 61 1.53 11.35 10.88
CA LEU A 61 2.89 11.47 11.44
C LEU A 61 3.68 12.55 10.70
N ARG A 62 3.69 12.53 9.37
CA ARG A 62 4.36 13.54 8.55
C ARG A 62 3.83 14.95 8.81
N TYR A 63 2.52 15.09 9.00
CA TYR A 63 1.91 16.38 9.35
C TYR A 63 2.41 16.88 10.72
N THR A 64 2.44 16.01 11.73
CA THR A 64 2.95 16.34 13.07
C THR A 64 4.43 16.74 13.03
N GLU A 65 5.27 15.98 12.32
CA GLU A 65 6.69 16.30 12.11
C GLU A 65 6.85 17.70 11.51
N THR A 66 6.08 18.00 10.45
CA THR A 66 6.10 19.31 9.79
C THR A 66 5.67 20.45 10.73
N MET A 67 4.70 20.21 11.61
CA MET A 67 4.22 21.21 12.58
C MET A 67 5.26 21.50 13.65
N ILE A 68 5.95 20.47 14.17
CA ILE A 68 7.04 20.62 15.14
C ILE A 68 8.19 21.42 14.53
N GLU A 69 8.63 21.06 13.31
CA GLU A 69 9.69 21.81 12.62
C GLU A 69 9.36 23.28 12.41
N ARG A 70 8.09 23.60 12.13
CA ARG A 70 7.63 25.00 11.99
C ARG A 70 7.59 25.72 13.32
N TYR A 71 7.17 25.05 14.39
CA TYR A 71 7.16 25.62 15.73
C TYR A 71 8.58 25.95 16.18
N ASP A 72 9.51 25.00 16.06
CA ASP A 72 10.92 25.20 16.42
C ASP A 72 11.56 26.36 15.63
N LYS A 73 11.27 26.47 14.33
CA LYS A 73 11.76 27.58 13.49
C LYS A 73 11.18 28.96 13.85
N ASN A 74 10.02 29.01 14.52
CA ASN A 74 9.36 30.27 14.90
C ASN A 74 9.63 30.66 16.36
N VAL A 75 10.21 29.77 17.16
CA VAL A 75 10.51 29.98 18.58
C VAL A 75 11.99 30.34 18.82
N VAL A 76 12.86 30.16 17.81
CA VAL A 76 14.26 30.61 17.79
C VAL A 76 14.40 31.97 17.12
#